data_AF-A0A183DGQ4-F1
#
_entry.id   AF-A0A183DGQ4-F1
#
_cell.length_a   1.000
_cell.length_b   1.000
_cell.length_c   1.000
_cell.angle_alpha   90.00
_cell.angle_beta   90.00
_cell.angle_gamma   90.00
#
_symmetry.space_group_name_H-M   'P 1'
#
loop_
_entity.id
_entity.type
_entity.pdbx_description
1 polymer ?
#
loop_
_entity_poly.entity_id
_entity_poly.type
_entity_poly.pdbx_seq_one_letter_code
_entity_poly.pdbx_strand_id
1 'polypeptide(L)' 'MAGQTAIVFCATCASALKIALMLRQLGFGAVPLHGQMSQAKRLGSLNKFKSKTSTILVCTDVASREL' A
#
# COMPACT_ATOMS: atom_id res chain seq x y z
N MET A 1 19.72 -10.57 -5.04
CA MET A 1 19.28 -9.21 -5.42
C MET A 1 18.22 -8.76 -4.42
N ALA A 2 18.44 -7.67 -3.68
CA ALA A 2 17.39 -7.11 -2.83
C ALA A 2 16.27 -6.59 -3.75
N GLY A 3 15.09 -7.21 -3.74
CA GLY A 3 13.97 -6.78 -4.57
C GLY A 3 13.62 -5.31 -4.30
N GLN A 4 13.51 -4.51 -5.36
CA GLN A 4 13.18 -3.09 -5.27
C GLN A 4 11.74 -2.95 -4.76
N THR A 5 11.54 -2.04 -3.80
CA THR A 5 10.22 -1.66 -3.28
C THR A 5 9.87 -0.24 -3.72
N ALA A 6 8.58 0.05 -3.87
CA ALA A 6 8.07 1.36 -4.26
C ALA A 6 6.93 1.81 -3.33
N ILE A 7 6.86 3.12 -3.09
CA ILE A 7 5.75 3.76 -2.37
C ILE A 7 5.08 4.74 -3.33
N VAL A 8 3.77 4.64 -3.47
CA VAL A 8 2.95 5.48 -4.36
C VAL A 8 1.98 6.30 -3.53
N PHE A 9 2.11 7.61 -3.60
CA PHE A 9 1.21 8.55 -2.94
C PHE A 9 0.04 8.92 -3.84
N CYS A 10 -1.15 9.06 -3.27
CA CYS A 10 -2.36 9.46 -3.99
C CYS A 10 -3.29 10.31 -3.11
N ALA A 11 -4.13 11.11 -3.75
CA ALA A 11 -4.92 12.14 -3.06
C ALA A 11 -6.05 11.59 -2.18
N THR A 12 -6.62 10.41 -2.50
CA THR A 12 -7.82 9.90 -1.81
C THR A 12 -7.71 8.44 -1.40
N CYS A 13 -8.48 8.04 -0.38
CA CYS A 13 -8.58 6.64 0.04
C CYS A 13 -9.08 5.74 -1.10
N ALA A 14 -10.06 6.23 -1.87
CA ALA A 14 -10.60 5.53 -3.03
C ALA A 14 -9.53 5.31 -4.13
N SER A 15 -8.70 6.32 -4.42
CA SER A 15 -7.59 6.15 -5.36
C SER A 15 -6.55 5.15 -4.86
N ALA A 16 -6.23 5.14 -3.56
CA ALA A 16 -5.27 4.20 -2.99
C ALA A 16 -5.71 2.74 -3.22
N LEU A 17 -6.99 2.46 -2.94
CA LEU A 17 -7.58 1.15 -3.16
C LEU A 17 -7.63 0.80 -4.65
N LYS A 18 -8.10 1.71 -5.50
CA LYS A 18 -8.22 1.48 -6.95
C LYS A 18 -6.87 1.19 -7.59
N ILE A 19 -5.83 1.98 -7.28
CA ILE A 19 -4.48 1.79 -7.81
C ILE A 19 -3.91 0.45 -7.33
N ALA A 20 -4.04 0.11 -6.04
CA ALA A 20 -3.57 -1.17 -5.53
C ALA A 20 -4.28 -2.39 -6.16
N LEU A 21 -5.56 -2.25 -6.52
CA LEU A 21 -6.29 -3.29 -7.25
C LEU A 21 -5.80 -3.41 -8.70
N MET A 22 -5.64 -2.30 -9.42
CA MET A 22 -5.14 -2.30 -10.80
C MET A 22 -3.73 -2.89 -10.88
N LEU A 23 -2.83 -2.50 -9.97
CA LEU A 23 -1.48 -3.06 -9.90
C LEU A 23 -1.48 -4.58 -9.67
N ARG A 24 -2.38 -5.08 -8.81
CA ARG A 24 -2.55 -6.52 -8.60
C ARG A 24 -3.07 -7.24 -9.84
N GLN A 25 -4.00 -6.63 -10.58
CA GLN A 25 -4.48 -7.17 -11.86
C GLN A 25 -3.37 -7.24 -12.91
N LEU A 26 -2.41 -6.32 -12.86
CA LEU A 26 -1.24 -6.30 -13.73
C LEU A 26 -0.10 -7.23 -13.25
N GLY A 27 -0.30 -8.00 -12.18
CA GLY A 27 0.68 -8.96 -11.67
C GLY A 27 1.67 -8.40 -10.65
N PHE A 28 1.50 -7.15 -10.19
CA PHE A 28 2.34 -6.55 -9.17
C PHE A 28 1.81 -6.81 -7.76
N GLY A 29 2.73 -7.06 -6.81
CA GLY A 29 2.40 -7.17 -5.39
C GLY A 29 2.15 -5.80 -4.77
N ALA A 30 0.92 -5.32 -4.80
CA ALA A 30 0.53 -4.01 -4.26
C ALA A 30 -0.46 -4.10 -3.08
N VAL A 31 -0.24 -3.29 -2.05
CA VAL A 31 -1.12 -3.17 -0.88
C VAL A 31 -1.52 -1.71 -0.64
N PRO A 32 -2.81 -1.43 -0.35
CA PRO A 32 -3.25 -0.09 0.00
C PRO A 32 -2.99 0.21 1.49
N LEU A 33 -2.79 1.48 1.81
CA LEU A 33 -2.74 1.98 3.18
C LEU A 33 -3.31 3.39 3.27
N HIS A 34 -4.50 3.50 3.84
CA HIS A 34 -5.24 4.77 3.94
C HIS A 34 -6.08 4.84 5.23
N GLY A 35 -6.56 6.05 5.58
CA GLY A 35 -7.22 6.32 6.87
C GLY A 35 -8.54 5.56 7.11
N GLN A 36 -9.26 5.18 6.05
CA GLN A 36 -10.49 4.38 6.19
C GLN A 36 -10.26 2.88 6.49
N MET A 37 -9.00 2.42 6.56
CA MET A 37 -8.70 1.04 6.96
C MET A 37 -8.68 0.91 8.48
N SER A 38 -9.20 -0.22 9.00
CA SER A 38 -8.99 -0.55 10.40
C SER A 38 -7.50 -0.69 10.73
N GLN A 39 -7.12 -0.41 11.96
CA GLN A 39 -5.72 -0.49 12.42
C GLN A 39 -5.11 -1.87 12.14
N ALA A 40 -5.84 -2.95 12.37
CA ALA A 40 -5.40 -4.31 12.06
C ALA A 40 -5.07 -4.50 10.56
N LYS A 41 -5.90 -3.94 9.65
CA LYS A 41 -5.64 -4.00 8.21
C LYS A 41 -4.45 -3.13 7.80
N ARG A 42 -4.26 -1.97 8.45
CA ARG A 42 -3.09 -1.10 8.24
C ARG A 42 -1.81 -1.84 8.60
N LEU A 43 -1.75 -2.43 9.80
CA LEU A 43 -0.60 -3.22 10.26
C LEU A 43 -0.33 -4.42 9.34
N GLY A 44 -1.38 -5.15 8.93
CA GLY A 44 -1.22 -6.27 7.99
C GLY A 44 -0.62 -5.84 6.64
N SER A 45 -1.03 -4.69 6.11
CA SER A 45 -0.52 -4.16 4.83
C SER A 45 0.92 -3.67 4.98
N LEU A 46 1.22 -2.97 6.07
CA LEU A 46 2.58 -2.53 6.39
C LEU A 46 3.53 -3.70 6.58
N ASN A 47 3.10 -4.75 7.27
CA ASN A 47 3.90 -5.96 7.48
C ASN A 47 4.20 -6.65 6.15
N LYS A 48 3.20 -6.80 5.25
CA LYS A 48 3.41 -7.36 3.90
C LYS A 48 4.41 -6.55 3.08
N PHE A 49 4.40 -5.23 3.22
CA PHE A 49 5.37 -4.36 2.54
C PHE A 49 6.77 -4.49 3.14
N LYS A 50 6.90 -4.42 4.48
CA LYS A 50 8.18 -4.55 5.20
C LYS A 50 8.83 -5.93 5.00
N SER A 51 8.03 -6.99 4.96
CA SER A 51 8.48 -8.36 4.67
C SER A 51 8.81 -8.59 3.18
N LYS A 52 8.62 -7.59 2.32
CA LYS A 52 8.76 -7.68 0.85
C LYS A 52 7.84 -8.72 0.20
N THR A 53 6.80 -9.17 0.89
CA THR A 53 5.72 -10.01 0.32
C THR A 53 4.89 -9.22 -0.69
N SER A 54 4.77 -7.90 -0.50
CA SER A 54 4.26 -6.97 -1.50
C SER A 54 5.29 -5.87 -1.71
N THR A 55 5.65 -5.60 -2.96
CA THR A 55 6.72 -4.68 -3.31
C THR A 55 6.24 -3.25 -3.48
N ILE A 56 4.92 -3.02 -3.55
CA ILE A 56 4.34 -1.69 -3.75
C ILE A 56 3.37 -1.36 -2.60
N LEU A 57 3.61 -0.23 -1.93
CA LEU A 57 2.69 0.37 -0.96
C LEU A 57 2.00 1.57 -1.60
N VAL A 58 0.66 1.58 -1.64
CA VAL A 58 -0.12 2.71 -2.16
C VAL A 58 -0.81 3.41 -1.01
N CYS A 59 -0.48 4.67 -0.74
CA CYS A 59 -1.00 5.39 0.42
C CYS A 59 -1.43 6.83 0.12
N THR A 60 -2.18 7.40 1.06
CA THR A 60 -2.53 8.83 1.07
C THR A 60 -1.60 9.60 2.00
N ASP A 61 -1.36 10.89 1.74
CA ASP A 61 -0.46 11.75 2.55
C ASP A 61 -0.80 11.81 4.05
N VAL A 62 -2.07 11.65 4.41
CA VAL A 62 -2.49 11.60 5.82
C VAL A 62 -2.10 10.27 6.46
N ALA A 63 -2.20 9.17 5.72
CA ALA A 63 -1.94 7.83 6.23
C ALA A 63 -0.44 7.54 6.39
N SER A 64 0.43 8.23 5.65
CA SER A 64 1.88 8.12 5.76
C SER A 64 2.48 8.83 6.97
N ARG A 65 1.78 9.81 7.54
CA ARG A 65 2.23 10.50 8.77
C ARG A 65 2.05 9.67 10.03
N GLU A 66 1.20 8.64 9.95
CA GLU A 66 0.92 7.70 11.04
C GLU A 66 1.52 6.31 10.79
N LEU A 67 2.58 6.22 9.99
CA LEU A 67 3.26 4.97 9.59
C LEU A 67 4.59 4.75 10.29
#